data_AF-A0A7V8YJA0-F1
#
_entry.id   AF-A0A7V8YJA0-F1
#
_cell.length_a   1.000
_cell.length_b   1.000
_cell.length_c   1.000
_cell.angle_alpha   90.00
_cell.angle_beta   90.00
_cell.angle_gamma   90.00
#
_symmetry.space_group_name_H-M   'P 1'
#
loop_
_entity.id
_entity.type
_entity.pdbx_description
1 polymer ?
#
loop_
_entity_poly.entity_id
_entity_poly.type
_entity_poly.pdbx_seq_one_letter_code
_entity_poly.pdbx_strand_id
1 'polypeptide(L)'
;MTSSPVTGSARVDWAAVMARVPRERFIPDRIWRHDREREGNDLVPVDRDADPAGWAALVAADEPVKIQVDHGHPAADGTGWEVTSSASQPTVVADMLRALAPEPGMRV
;
A
#
# COMPACT_ATOMS: atom_id res chain seq x y z
N MET A 1 26.35 -14.69 -41.13
CA MET A 1 26.12 -14.22 -39.76
C MET A 1 24.80 -13.47 -39.75
N THR A 2 23.71 -14.18 -39.49
CA THR A 2 22.36 -13.61 -39.51
C THR A 2 22.08 -13.12 -38.10
N SER A 3 22.00 -11.80 -37.93
CA SER A 3 21.58 -11.17 -36.68
C SER A 3 20.10 -11.49 -36.45
N SER A 4 19.81 -12.28 -35.40
CA SER A 4 18.44 -12.45 -34.93
C SER A 4 17.99 -11.15 -34.25
N PRO A 5 16.79 -10.63 -34.54
CA PRO A 5 16.26 -9.49 -33.82
C PRO A 5 15.95 -9.93 -32.38
N VAL A 6 16.53 -9.23 -31.40
CA VAL A 6 16.05 -9.31 -30.02
C VAL A 6 14.58 -8.89 -30.05
N THR A 7 13.69 -9.84 -29.79
CA THR A 7 12.27 -9.61 -29.61
C THR A 7 12.12 -8.57 -28.50
N GLY A 8 11.49 -7.43 -28.80
CA GLY A 8 11.16 -6.44 -27.80
C GLY A 8 10.39 -7.11 -26.67
N SER A 9 10.97 -7.12 -25.47
CA SER A 9 10.33 -7.59 -24.26
C SER A 9 9.01 -6.82 -24.10
N ALA A 10 7.88 -7.53 -24.11
CA ALA A 10 6.61 -6.91 -23.79
C ALA A 10 6.75 -6.26 -22.40
N ARG A 11 6.57 -4.94 -22.33
CA ARG A 11 6.66 -4.19 -21.07
C ARG A 11 5.70 -4.84 -20.06
N VAL A 12 6.22 -5.21 -18.89
CA VAL A 12 5.42 -5.80 -17.82
C VAL A 12 4.28 -4.85 -17.45
N ASP A 13 3.05 -5.36 -17.46
CA ASP A 13 1.90 -4.65 -16.91
C ASP A 13 1.88 -4.79 -15.38
N TRP A 14 2.58 -3.87 -14.72
CA TRP A 14 2.67 -3.87 -13.25
C TRP A 14 1.32 -3.68 -12.57
N ALA A 15 0.36 -2.98 -13.17
CA ALA A 15 -0.97 -2.83 -12.56
C ALA A 15 -1.70 -4.17 -12.51
N ALA A 16 -1.67 -4.93 -13.61
CA ALA A 16 -2.24 -6.27 -13.65
C ALA A 16 -1.51 -7.24 -12.71
N VAL A 17 -0.20 -7.11 -12.54
CA VAL A 17 0.56 -7.91 -11.55
C VAL A 17 0.12 -7.58 -10.13
N MET A 18 0.07 -6.29 -9.76
CA MET A 18 -0.33 -5.85 -8.42
C MET A 18 -1.75 -6.28 -8.07
N ALA A 19 -2.69 -6.22 -9.03
CA ALA A 19 -4.08 -6.66 -8.83
C ALA A 19 -4.24 -8.16 -8.55
N ARG A 20 -3.23 -8.99 -8.89
CA ARG A 20 -3.23 -10.45 -8.66
C ARG A 20 -2.56 -10.83 -7.34
N VAL A 21 -1.85 -9.92 -6.70
CA VAL A 21 -1.22 -10.15 -5.40
C VAL A 21 -2.25 -9.88 -4.31
N PRO A 22 -2.51 -10.82 -3.38
CA PRO A 22 -3.42 -10.62 -2.26
C PRO A 22 -2.80 -9.61 -1.28
N ARG A 23 -3.03 -8.31 -1.53
CA ARG A 23 -2.48 -7.17 -0.78
C ARG A 23 -2.74 -7.30 0.72
N GLU A 24 -3.89 -7.85 1.10
CA GLU A 24 -4.31 -8.08 2.48
C GLU A 24 -3.40 -9.00 3.30
N ARG A 25 -2.50 -9.77 2.65
CA ARG A 25 -1.49 -10.58 3.34
C ARG A 25 -0.26 -9.78 3.79
N PHE A 26 -0.12 -8.56 3.30
CA PHE A 26 1.03 -7.68 3.56
C PHE A 26 0.64 -6.45 4.38
N ILE A 27 -0.63 -6.32 4.78
CA ILE A 27 -1.14 -5.23 5.62
C ILE A 27 -1.31 -5.75 7.05
N PRO A 28 -0.86 -5.01 8.08
CA PRO A 28 -1.07 -5.38 9.47
C PRO A 28 -2.56 -5.35 9.85
N ASP A 29 -2.91 -6.04 10.93
CA ASP A 29 -4.30 -6.14 11.37
C ASP A 29 -4.87 -4.80 11.89
N ARG A 30 -4.02 -3.89 12.38
CA ARG A 30 -4.41 -2.52 12.73
C ARG A 30 -3.94 -1.53 11.65
N ILE A 31 -4.88 -0.75 11.14
CA ILE A 31 -4.64 0.37 10.22
C ILE A 31 -5.33 1.63 10.75
N TRP A 32 -5.13 2.78 10.11
CA TRP A 32 -5.78 4.04 10.49
C TRP A 32 -6.53 4.67 9.33
N ARG A 33 -7.63 5.36 9.64
CA ARG A 33 -8.37 6.22 8.72
C ARG A 33 -8.52 7.62 9.33
N HIS A 34 -8.67 8.65 8.49
CA HIS A 34 -9.05 9.96 9.03
C HIS A 34 -10.54 9.96 9.34
N ASP A 35 -10.88 10.41 10.53
CA ASP A 35 -12.21 10.85 10.94
C ASP A 35 -12.18 12.37 11.10
N ARG A 36 -12.53 13.09 10.03
CA ARG A 36 -12.42 14.55 9.97
C ARG A 36 -13.44 15.28 10.83
N GLU A 37 -14.41 14.56 11.39
CA GLU A 37 -15.40 15.12 12.32
C GLU A 37 -14.91 15.03 13.77
N ARG A 38 -13.86 14.25 14.05
CA ARG A 38 -13.26 14.11 15.38
C ARG A 38 -12.35 15.29 15.69
N GLU A 39 -12.56 15.91 16.85
CA GLU A 39 -11.65 16.92 17.38
C GLU A 39 -10.37 16.27 17.95
N GLY A 40 -9.22 16.91 17.75
CA GLY A 40 -7.91 16.41 18.19
C GLY A 40 -7.33 15.36 17.24
N ASN A 41 -6.88 14.23 17.77
CA ASN A 41 -6.33 13.12 16.99
C ASN A 41 -7.38 12.57 16.01
N ASP A 42 -7.24 12.83 14.72
CA ASP A 42 -8.23 12.46 13.72
C ASP A 42 -7.92 11.12 13.03
N LEU A 43 -6.76 10.50 13.29
CA LEU A 43 -6.43 9.18 12.80
C LEU A 43 -7.00 8.14 13.76
N VAL A 44 -8.13 7.52 13.39
CA VAL A 44 -8.81 6.51 14.20
C VAL A 44 -8.39 5.10 13.75
N PRO A 45 -8.11 4.19 14.70
CA PRO A 45 -7.74 2.81 14.36
C PRO A 45 -8.92 2.06 13.76
N VAL A 46 -8.62 1.21 12.78
CA VAL A 46 -9.53 0.21 12.23
C VAL A 46 -8.81 -1.13 12.39
N ASP A 47 -9.36 -1.96 13.27
CA ASP A 47 -8.82 -3.28 13.59
C ASP A 47 -9.53 -4.35 12.78
N ARG A 48 -8.76 -5.24 12.15
CA ARG A 48 -9.28 -6.34 11.32
C ARG A 48 -10.27 -7.23 12.05
N ASP A 49 -10.01 -7.52 13.33
CA ASP A 49 -10.87 -8.40 14.12
C ASP A 49 -12.15 -7.69 14.61
N ALA A 50 -12.09 -6.38 14.87
CA ALA A 50 -13.21 -5.60 15.38
C ALA A 50 -14.12 -5.07 14.26
N ASP A 51 -13.54 -4.70 13.12
CA ASP A 51 -14.24 -4.26 11.91
C ASP A 51 -13.63 -4.91 10.65
N PRO A 52 -13.89 -6.22 10.41
CA PRO A 52 -13.32 -6.93 9.27
C PRO A 52 -13.72 -6.33 7.92
N ALA A 53 -14.95 -5.82 7.81
CA ALA A 53 -15.48 -5.26 6.58
C ALA A 53 -14.88 -3.89 6.27
N GLY A 54 -14.82 -3.00 7.25
CA GLY A 54 -14.19 -1.69 7.10
C GLY A 54 -12.69 -1.80 6.83
N TRP A 55 -12.01 -2.70 7.54
CA TRP A 55 -10.60 -3.02 7.26
C TRP A 55 -10.42 -3.52 5.83
N ALA A 56 -11.22 -4.50 5.39
CA ALA A 56 -11.10 -5.08 4.05
C ALA A 56 -11.40 -4.04 2.95
N ALA A 57 -12.38 -3.17 3.15
CA ALA A 57 -12.71 -2.10 2.21
C ALA A 57 -11.55 -1.11 2.02
N LEU A 58 -10.90 -0.69 3.11
CA LEU A 58 -9.73 0.20 3.06
C LEU A 58 -8.53 -0.47 2.38
N VAL A 59 -8.32 -1.76 2.63
CA VAL A 59 -7.21 -2.53 2.05
C VAL A 59 -7.37 -2.82 0.57
N ALA A 60 -8.61 -3.04 0.12
CA ALA A 60 -8.92 -3.32 -1.28
C ALA A 60 -8.93 -2.07 -2.18
N ALA A 61 -9.01 -0.87 -1.59
CA ALA A 61 -9.00 0.38 -2.34
C ALA A 61 -7.65 0.63 -3.03
N ASP A 62 -7.68 1.28 -4.19
CA ASP A 62 -6.48 1.84 -4.83
C ASP A 62 -6.09 3.16 -4.15
N GLU A 63 -5.77 3.08 -2.86
CA GLU A 63 -5.40 4.20 -1.99
C GLU A 63 -4.25 3.75 -1.07
N PRO A 64 -3.45 4.68 -0.52
CA PRO A 64 -2.46 4.33 0.49
C PRO A 64 -3.15 3.90 1.78
N VAL A 65 -2.68 2.81 2.38
CA VAL A 65 -3.17 2.32 3.67
C VAL A 65 -2.22 2.81 4.75
N LYS A 66 -2.74 3.50 5.76
CA LYS A 66 -1.93 4.02 6.88
C LYS A 66 -1.70 2.88 7.86
N ILE A 67 -0.46 2.46 8.01
CA ILE A 67 -0.09 1.27 8.79
C ILE A 67 0.69 1.63 10.07
N GLN A 68 1.05 2.91 10.23
CA GLN A 68 1.64 3.42 11.46
C GLN A 68 1.33 4.91 11.61
N VAL A 69 1.07 5.30 12.85
CA VAL A 69 0.92 6.69 13.27
C VAL A 69 1.92 6.99 14.40
N ASP A 70 2.31 8.26 14.52
CA ASP A 70 3.11 8.79 15.63
C ASP A 70 4.35 7.95 15.99
N HIS A 71 5.08 7.48 14.96
CA HIS A 71 6.25 6.61 15.08
C HIS A 71 6.00 5.32 15.89
N GLY A 72 4.78 4.80 15.84
CA GLY A 72 4.36 3.62 16.60
C GLY A 72 3.93 3.91 18.03
N HIS A 73 3.76 5.18 18.41
CA HIS A 73 3.34 5.60 19.75
C HIS A 73 2.02 6.39 19.69
N PRO A 74 0.90 5.77 19.29
CA PRO A 74 -0.41 6.43 19.30
C PRO A 74 -0.83 6.80 20.74
N ALA A 75 -1.87 7.63 20.86
CA ALA A 75 -2.50 7.93 22.13
C ALA A 75 -3.08 6.68 22.82
N ALA A 76 -3.45 6.81 24.09
CA ALA A 76 -3.93 5.69 24.90
C ALA A 76 -5.19 5.01 24.33
N ASP A 77 -6.03 5.75 23.60
CA ASP A 77 -7.22 5.24 22.90
C ASP A 77 -6.91 4.68 21.50
N GLY A 78 -5.63 4.62 21.11
CA GLY A 78 -5.15 4.13 19.83
C GLY A 78 -5.23 5.13 18.68
N THR A 79 -5.79 6.32 18.91
CA THR A 79 -5.84 7.38 17.90
C THR A 79 -4.48 8.04 17.73
N GLY A 80 -4.22 8.58 16.55
CA GLY A 80 -2.97 9.29 16.26
C GLY A 80 -3.18 10.66 15.62
N TRP A 81 -2.07 11.39 15.49
CA TRP A 81 -2.05 12.72 14.88
C TRP A 81 -1.37 12.71 13.50
N GLU A 82 -0.25 12.01 13.37
CA GLU A 82 0.56 11.99 12.15
C GLU A 82 0.69 10.58 11.59
N VAL A 83 0.49 10.43 10.27
CA VAL A 83 0.82 9.20 9.56
C VAL A 83 2.33 9.14 9.39
N THR A 84 2.96 8.15 10.00
CA THR A 84 4.43 7.98 9.97
C THR A 84 4.87 6.79 9.10
N SER A 85 3.94 5.90 8.74
CA SER A 85 4.17 4.89 7.70
C SER A 85 2.88 4.51 6.99
N SER A 86 3.02 4.15 5.71
CA SER A 86 1.91 3.68 4.88
C SER A 86 2.35 2.55 3.94
N ALA A 87 1.42 1.68 3.59
CA ALA A 87 1.52 0.85 2.40
C ALA A 87 1.01 1.66 1.21
N SER A 88 1.91 2.00 0.29
CA SER A 88 1.63 2.88 -0.84
C SER A 88 0.44 2.43 -1.70
N GLN A 89 -0.17 3.41 -2.37
CA GLN A 89 -1.22 3.19 -3.36
C GLN A 89 -0.74 2.20 -4.46
N PRO A 90 -1.48 1.12 -4.75
CA PRO A 90 -1.09 0.12 -5.75
C PRO A 90 -0.70 0.71 -7.10
N THR A 91 -1.51 1.63 -7.65
CA THR A 91 -1.24 2.24 -8.95
C THR A 91 0.05 3.07 -8.95
N VAL A 92 0.32 3.82 -7.88
CA VAL A 92 1.57 4.58 -7.76
C VAL A 92 2.78 3.63 -7.73
N VAL A 93 2.70 2.50 -7.00
CA VAL A 93 3.77 1.50 -6.99
C VAL A 93 3.96 0.88 -8.39
N ALA A 94 2.88 0.58 -9.11
CA ALA A 94 2.95 0.08 -10.47
C ALA A 94 3.60 1.09 -11.43
N ASP A 95 3.30 2.38 -11.28
CA ASP A 95 3.91 3.45 -12.05
C ASP A 95 5.40 3.61 -11.72
N MET A 96 5.77 3.53 -10.44
CA MET A 96 7.16 3.54 -10.00
C MET A 96 7.94 2.35 -10.57
N LEU A 97 7.38 1.14 -10.56
CA LEU A 97 8.01 -0.04 -11.15
C LEU A 97 8.12 0.06 -12.67
N ARG A 98 7.13 0.68 -13.34
CA ARG A 98 7.20 0.96 -14.78
C ARG A 98 8.32 1.96 -15.10
N ALA A 99 8.47 3.00 -14.29
CA ALA A 99 9.51 4.01 -14.45
C ALA A 99 10.90 3.46 -14.13
N LEU A 100 11.01 2.63 -13.10
CA LEU A 100 12.25 1.97 -12.70
C LEU A 100 12.75 0.99 -13.78
N ALA A 101 11.83 0.31 -14.47
CA ALA A 101 12.12 -0.74 -15.45
C ALA A 101 13.12 -1.79 -14.92
N PRO A 102 12.76 -2.51 -13.82
CA PRO A 102 13.69 -3.42 -13.17
C PRO A 102 14.03 -4.62 -14.07
N GLU A 103 15.32 -4.94 -14.12
CA GLU A 103 15.86 -6.08 -14.87
C GLU A 103 16.46 -7.13 -13.91
N PRO A 104 16.56 -8.41 -14.33
CA PRO A 104 17.20 -9.44 -13.52
C PRO A 104 18.61 -9.05 -13.07
N GLY A 105 18.87 -9.18 -11.77
CA GLY A 105 20.16 -8.83 -11.17
C GLY A 105 20.25 -7.42 -10.60
N MET A 106 19.27 -6.55 -10.86
CA MET A 106 19.12 -5.27 -10.14
C MET A 106 18.79 -5.53 -8.66
N ARG A 107 19.30 -4.67 -7.77
CA ARG A 107 19.10 -4.75 -6.31
C ARG A 107 18.28 -3.55 -5.83
N VAL A 108 17.41 -3.80 -4.85
CA VAL A 108 16.60 -2.82 -4.13
C VAL A 108 16.87 -2.90 -2.64
#